data_AF-A0A9W8W3E6-F1
#
_entry.id   AF-A0A9W8W3E6-F1
#
_cell.length_a   1.000
_cell.length_b   1.000
_cell.length_c   1.000
_cell.angle_alpha   90.00
_cell.angle_beta   90.00
_cell.angle_gamma   90.00
#
_symmetry.space_group_name_H-M   'P 1'
#
loop_
_entity.id
_entity.type
_entity.pdbx_description
1 polymer ?
#
loop_
_entity_poly.entity_id
_entity_poly.type
_entity_poly.pdbx_seq_one_letter_code
_entity_poly.pdbx_strand_id
1 'polypeptide(L)'
;MDPNLELYRSILHLPPWERRERMGHLPRSEFNRVRAIIRRENDAQRLEESIAGQDLVQLTLADPSKIIEHTQLKHTLLGRTINSRDEDMMVKRLTNTVAGSSSSLVDYIQDFDRIAHPLCLDAWKLVYCDIYYVDGGSATLQEIYEARLQEEELQTPAARARELMRHDDLKQARRNAKWMIPAIQRLSADEQVQPTPEDEELYQRLLRESEDKERSESLLKQHFYKETLERTWKQVSPAPPAWMQKILDAQQQWGFIYYLSREVEEKYVRNWKSTWNRLMNTSSPLRVTWGSIHCQGGVNRMALKRHSTENWPIFHPNESMAEDDDLRKHFKEYSEENRSHTQEDEKKKKKKTKGETDDLLSAGLLRNTFIVIPMELISGNRSREESDFLDPCWVWAYDADWDSLEEETVFNGEKYQGRVKVAKWSVNSWFYAARWEGVSLRDMWLKAQQHPEKLWICYTKRLEEWDHEPYI
;
A
#
# COMPACT_ATOMS: atom_id res chain seq x y z
N MET A 1 -2.42 19.49 -49.17
CA MET A 1 -2.42 20.06 -47.82
C MET A 1 -3.85 20.10 -47.31
N ASP A 2 -4.07 19.92 -46.00
CA ASP A 2 -5.42 19.93 -45.40
C ASP A 2 -5.85 21.38 -45.13
N PRO A 3 -6.84 21.93 -45.86
CA PRO A 3 -7.21 23.35 -45.77
C PRO A 3 -7.77 23.72 -44.39
N ASN A 4 -8.35 22.76 -43.66
CA ASN A 4 -8.88 23.00 -42.32
C ASN A 4 -7.75 23.15 -41.29
N LEU A 5 -6.63 22.44 -41.48
CA LEU A 5 -5.42 22.61 -40.66
C LEU A 5 -4.78 23.97 -40.89
N GLU A 6 -4.66 24.40 -42.15
CA GLU A 6 -4.10 25.71 -42.50
C GLU A 6 -4.95 26.86 -41.92
N LEU A 7 -6.27 26.76 -42.08
CA LEU A 7 -7.19 27.73 -41.48
C LEU A 7 -7.02 27.79 -39.97
N TYR A 8 -6.96 26.65 -39.28
CA TYR A 8 -6.77 26.64 -37.82
C TYR A 8 -5.42 27.22 -37.39
N ARG A 9 -4.33 26.94 -38.12
CA ARG A 9 -3.01 27.52 -37.86
C ARG A 9 -3.05 29.04 -37.97
N SER A 10 -3.70 29.58 -38.99
CA SER A 10 -3.80 31.03 -39.20
C SER A 10 -4.51 31.77 -38.05
N ILE A 11 -5.40 31.10 -37.31
CA ILE A 11 -6.20 31.67 -36.22
C ILE A 11 -5.69 31.30 -34.82
N LEU A 12 -4.53 30.64 -34.70
CA LEU A 12 -3.95 30.23 -33.41
C LEU A 12 -3.65 31.40 -32.46
N HIS A 13 -3.48 32.62 -32.98
CA HIS A 13 -3.24 33.81 -32.18
C HIS A 13 -4.50 34.35 -31.47
N LEU A 14 -5.69 33.92 -31.89
CA LEU A 14 -6.98 34.38 -31.34
C LEU A 14 -7.34 33.66 -30.03
N PRO A 15 -8.25 34.18 -29.20
CA PRO A 15 -8.73 33.46 -28.01
C PRO A 15 -9.57 32.21 -28.36
N PRO A 16 -9.67 31.22 -27.45
CA PRO A 16 -10.32 29.92 -27.73
C PRO A 16 -11.79 29.99 -28.19
N TRP A 17 -12.54 31.01 -27.78
CA TRP A 17 -13.94 31.21 -28.17
C TRP A 17 -14.04 31.68 -29.63
N GLU A 18 -13.19 32.61 -30.06
CA GLU A 18 -13.17 33.14 -31.43
C GLU A 18 -12.66 32.09 -32.43
N ARG A 19 -11.69 31.25 -32.03
CA ARG A 19 -11.29 30.09 -32.84
C ARG A 19 -12.45 29.12 -33.08
N ARG A 20 -13.32 28.95 -32.09
CA ARG A 20 -14.49 28.06 -32.19
C ARG A 20 -15.54 28.65 -33.14
N GLU A 21 -15.75 29.95 -33.09
CA GLU A 21 -16.65 30.67 -33.98
C GLU A 21 -16.18 30.62 -35.43
N ARG A 22 -14.90 30.93 -35.70
CA ARG A 22 -14.33 30.89 -37.06
C ARG A 22 -14.30 29.49 -37.66
N MET A 23 -14.20 28.46 -36.82
CA MET A 23 -14.30 27.06 -37.23
C MET A 23 -15.73 26.50 -37.14
N GLY A 24 -16.73 27.33 -36.84
CA GLY A 24 -18.12 26.91 -36.62
C GLY A 24 -18.81 26.32 -37.86
N HIS A 25 -18.23 26.53 -39.05
CA HIS A 25 -18.67 25.93 -40.30
C HIS A 25 -18.28 24.43 -40.43
N LEU A 26 -17.37 23.94 -39.59
CA LEU A 26 -16.95 22.54 -39.63
C LEU A 26 -17.81 21.65 -38.72
N PRO A 27 -18.06 20.39 -39.12
CA PRO A 27 -18.59 19.39 -38.22
C PRO A 27 -17.73 19.27 -36.95
N ARG A 28 -18.38 18.96 -35.82
CA ARG A 28 -17.70 18.86 -34.52
C ARG A 28 -16.54 17.84 -34.54
N SER A 29 -16.69 16.75 -35.30
CA SER A 29 -15.65 15.74 -35.51
C SER A 29 -14.41 16.32 -36.19
N GLU A 30 -14.59 17.09 -37.27
CA GLU A 30 -13.51 17.72 -38.02
C GLU A 30 -12.80 18.80 -37.21
N PHE A 31 -13.56 19.65 -36.49
CA PHE A 31 -12.97 20.62 -35.57
C PHE A 31 -12.10 19.95 -34.50
N ASN A 32 -12.59 18.85 -33.92
CA ASN A 32 -11.84 18.10 -32.92
C ASN A 32 -10.59 17.43 -33.52
N ARG A 33 -10.66 16.90 -34.75
CA ARG A 33 -9.52 16.31 -35.48
C ARG A 33 -8.42 17.35 -35.68
N VAL A 34 -8.77 18.49 -36.26
CA VAL A 34 -7.84 19.61 -36.53
C VAL A 34 -7.19 20.12 -35.24
N ARG A 35 -8.00 20.37 -34.21
CA ARG A 35 -7.50 20.80 -32.89
C ARG A 35 -6.53 19.78 -32.28
N ALA A 36 -6.82 18.49 -32.41
CA ALA A 36 -5.96 17.42 -31.88
C ALA A 36 -4.62 17.37 -32.60
N ILE A 37 -4.61 17.50 -33.93
CA ILE A 37 -3.38 17.52 -34.74
C ILE A 37 -2.48 18.69 -34.33
N ILE A 38 -3.03 19.91 -34.28
CA ILE A 38 -2.25 21.10 -33.93
C ILE A 38 -1.73 21.06 -32.50
N ARG A 39 -2.52 20.51 -31.57
CA ARG A 39 -2.05 20.28 -30.20
C ARG A 39 -0.86 19.32 -30.16
N ARG A 40 -0.92 18.21 -30.91
CA ARG A 40 0.17 17.24 -31.01
C ARG A 40 1.43 17.85 -31.61
N GLU A 41 1.31 18.66 -32.66
CA GLU A 41 2.45 19.37 -33.26
C GLU A 41 3.13 20.30 -32.24
N ASN A 42 2.35 21.10 -31.52
CA ASN A 42 2.88 21.99 -30.49
C ASN A 42 3.53 21.22 -29.32
N ASP A 43 2.92 20.11 -28.89
CA ASP A 43 3.46 19.28 -27.81
C ASP A 43 4.77 18.59 -28.24
N ALA A 44 4.87 18.14 -29.49
CA ALA A 44 6.09 17.57 -30.06
C ALA A 44 7.21 18.62 -30.19
N GLN A 45 6.88 19.83 -30.66
CA GLN A 45 7.86 20.93 -30.75
C GLN A 45 8.41 21.29 -29.35
N ARG A 46 7.55 21.43 -28.35
CA ARG A 46 7.99 21.71 -26.97
C ARG A 46 8.86 20.60 -26.41
N LEU A 47 8.56 19.33 -26.74
CA LEU A 47 9.38 18.21 -26.33
C LEU A 47 10.77 18.28 -26.99
N GLU A 48 10.84 18.56 -28.29
CA GLU A 48 12.10 18.72 -29.01
C GLU A 48 12.95 19.87 -28.44
N GLU A 49 12.33 21.01 -28.17
CA GLU A 49 12.95 22.16 -27.50
C GLU A 49 13.43 21.81 -26.08
N SER A 50 12.68 20.98 -25.34
CA SER A 50 13.03 20.55 -23.98
C SER A 50 14.16 19.52 -23.97
N ILE A 51 14.23 18.63 -24.96
CA ILE A 51 15.32 17.67 -25.12
C ILE A 51 16.58 18.42 -25.59
N ALA A 52 16.44 19.43 -26.46
CA ALA A 52 17.54 20.25 -26.98
C ALA A 52 18.74 19.42 -27.53
N GLY A 53 18.46 18.24 -28.11
CA GLY A 53 19.47 17.30 -28.61
C GLY A 53 20.26 16.56 -27.53
N GLN A 54 19.88 16.65 -26.25
CA GLN A 54 20.54 15.96 -25.15
C GLN A 54 20.16 14.47 -25.11
N ASP A 55 21.12 13.63 -24.71
CA ASP A 55 20.85 12.23 -24.39
C ASP A 55 20.18 12.15 -23.01
N LEU A 56 18.87 11.87 -23.00
CA LEU A 56 18.08 11.76 -21.77
C LEU A 56 18.60 10.66 -20.82
N VAL A 57 19.20 9.59 -21.34
CA VAL A 57 19.76 8.52 -20.49
C VAL A 57 20.97 9.06 -19.73
N GLN A 58 21.92 9.69 -20.43
CA GLN A 58 23.11 10.28 -19.80
C GLN A 58 22.72 11.41 -18.84
N LEU A 59 21.77 12.26 -19.24
CA LEU A 59 21.27 13.35 -18.40
C LEU A 59 20.68 12.82 -17.10
N THR A 60 19.85 11.76 -17.18
CA THR A 60 19.23 11.14 -15.99
C THR A 60 20.27 10.55 -15.06
N LEU A 61 21.28 9.85 -15.60
CA LEU A 61 22.32 9.19 -14.80
C LEU A 61 23.26 10.21 -14.12
N ALA A 62 23.50 11.35 -14.77
CA ALA A 62 24.34 12.41 -14.21
C ALA A 62 23.59 13.25 -13.16
N ASP A 63 22.32 13.60 -13.41
CA ASP A 63 21.52 14.45 -12.55
C ASP A 63 20.01 14.18 -12.72
N PRO A 64 19.43 13.26 -11.92
CA PRO A 64 18.01 12.89 -12.00
C PRO A 64 17.06 14.08 -11.77
N SER A 65 17.47 15.06 -10.96
CA SER A 65 16.60 16.18 -10.55
C SER A 65 16.10 17.00 -11.74
N LYS A 66 16.91 17.09 -12.80
CA LYS A 66 16.59 17.80 -14.06
C LYS A 66 15.45 17.18 -14.87
N ILE A 67 15.07 15.93 -14.60
CA ILE A 67 14.01 15.24 -15.34
C ILE A 67 12.80 14.94 -14.46
N ILE A 68 13.00 14.74 -13.15
CA ILE A 68 11.92 14.40 -12.20
C ILE A 68 10.78 15.41 -12.24
N GLU A 69 11.09 16.71 -12.32
CA GLU A 69 10.09 17.79 -12.36
C GLU A 69 9.45 17.98 -13.75
N HIS A 70 10.03 17.38 -14.80
CA HIS A 70 9.59 17.53 -16.19
C HIS A 70 8.85 16.29 -16.69
N THR A 71 7.53 16.23 -16.48
CA THR A 71 6.67 15.09 -16.85
C THR A 71 6.86 14.61 -18.30
N GLN A 72 7.05 15.52 -19.27
CA GLN A 72 7.24 15.15 -20.67
C GLN A 72 8.56 14.42 -20.93
N LEU A 73 9.67 14.88 -20.34
CA LEU A 73 10.97 14.23 -20.43
C LEU A 73 10.94 12.88 -19.73
N LYS A 74 10.32 12.81 -18.55
CA LYS A 74 10.09 11.57 -17.81
C LYS A 74 9.30 10.55 -18.64
N HIS A 75 8.18 10.96 -19.23
CA HIS A 75 7.36 10.07 -20.08
C HIS A 75 8.17 9.57 -21.27
N THR A 76 8.92 10.45 -21.91
CA THR A 76 9.76 10.11 -23.07
C THR A 76 10.83 9.08 -22.71
N LEU A 77 11.55 9.27 -21.59
CA LEU A 77 12.56 8.30 -21.11
C LEU A 77 11.95 6.92 -20.82
N LEU A 78 10.73 6.87 -20.29
CA LEU A 78 10.01 5.64 -20.01
C LEU A 78 9.42 4.99 -21.29
N GLY A 79 9.40 5.70 -22.43
CA GLY A 79 8.78 5.27 -23.68
C GLY A 79 7.26 5.45 -23.71
N ARG A 80 6.72 6.31 -22.85
CA ARG A 80 5.30 6.66 -22.79
C ARG A 80 4.99 7.77 -23.79
N THR A 81 3.71 7.89 -24.15
CA THR A 81 3.24 9.06 -24.90
C THR A 81 3.11 10.28 -23.97
N ILE A 82 3.37 11.46 -24.50
CA ILE A 82 3.08 12.73 -23.82
C ILE A 82 1.58 13.08 -23.90
N ASN A 83 0.78 12.34 -24.67
CA ASN A 83 -0.65 12.53 -24.82
C ASN A 83 -1.44 11.53 -23.96
N SER A 84 -1.92 11.98 -22.80
CA SER A 84 -2.66 11.14 -21.85
C SER A 84 -3.88 10.44 -22.44
N ARG A 85 -4.58 11.06 -23.39
CA ARG A 85 -5.77 10.46 -24.00
C ARG A 85 -5.41 9.26 -24.87
N ASP A 86 -4.32 9.35 -25.61
CA ASP A 86 -3.85 8.25 -26.45
C ASP A 86 -3.36 7.08 -25.58
N GLU A 87 -2.70 7.38 -24.47
CA GLU A 87 -2.33 6.40 -23.45
C GLU A 87 -3.55 5.71 -22.83
N ASP A 88 -4.56 6.48 -22.39
CA ASP A 88 -5.79 5.94 -21.80
C ASP A 88 -6.55 5.06 -22.79
N MET A 89 -6.58 5.43 -24.08
CA MET A 89 -7.19 4.62 -25.13
C MET A 89 -6.45 3.31 -25.35
N MET A 90 -5.11 3.35 -25.39
CA MET A 90 -4.26 2.17 -25.48
C MET A 90 -4.48 1.25 -24.28
N VAL A 91 -4.47 1.80 -23.06
CA VAL A 91 -4.72 1.04 -21.81
C VAL A 91 -6.10 0.40 -21.83
N LYS A 92 -7.16 1.13 -22.17
CA LYS A 92 -8.53 0.57 -22.26
C LYS A 92 -8.60 -0.59 -23.23
N ARG A 93 -7.96 -0.46 -24.40
CA ARG A 93 -7.95 -1.53 -25.41
C ARG A 93 -7.18 -2.75 -24.92
N LEU A 94 -5.96 -2.57 -24.42
CA LEU A 94 -5.10 -3.67 -23.98
C LEU A 94 -5.61 -4.37 -22.72
N THR A 95 -6.39 -3.68 -21.89
CA THR A 95 -6.95 -4.22 -20.64
C THR A 95 -8.41 -4.68 -20.79
N ASN A 96 -8.97 -4.73 -21.99
CA ASN A 96 -10.39 -5.03 -22.23
C ASN A 96 -11.32 -4.17 -21.35
N THR A 97 -11.00 -2.89 -21.22
CA THR A 97 -11.70 -1.86 -20.42
C THR A 97 -11.68 -2.06 -18.92
N VAL A 98 -10.96 -3.06 -18.40
CA VAL A 98 -10.79 -3.25 -16.95
C VAL A 98 -10.14 -2.01 -16.33
N ALA A 99 -9.09 -1.48 -16.94
CA ALA A 99 -8.48 -0.21 -16.54
C ALA A 99 -8.87 0.92 -17.51
N GLY A 100 -9.23 2.07 -16.95
CA GLY A 100 -9.66 3.25 -17.70
C GLY A 100 -8.54 4.22 -18.07
N SER A 101 -7.39 4.09 -17.41
CA SER A 101 -6.23 4.97 -17.55
C SER A 101 -4.96 4.27 -17.07
N SER A 102 -3.80 4.80 -17.43
CA SER A 102 -2.51 4.32 -16.92
C SER A 102 -2.43 4.36 -15.39
N SER A 103 -2.96 5.42 -14.77
CA SER A 103 -3.04 5.52 -13.30
C SER A 103 -3.84 4.36 -12.73
N SER A 104 -5.07 4.13 -13.22
CA SER A 104 -5.91 3.04 -12.70
C SER A 104 -5.28 1.66 -12.91
N LEU A 105 -4.56 1.45 -14.01
CA LEU A 105 -3.87 0.19 -14.27
C LEU A 105 -2.72 -0.02 -13.28
N VAL A 106 -1.89 1.01 -13.06
CA VAL A 106 -0.82 0.95 -12.06
C VAL A 106 -1.41 0.69 -10.69
N ASP A 107 -2.46 1.41 -10.30
CA ASP A 107 -3.19 1.26 -9.02
C ASP A 107 -3.68 -0.18 -8.81
N TYR A 108 -4.38 -0.75 -9.80
CA TYR A 108 -4.90 -2.11 -9.70
C TYR A 108 -3.79 -3.16 -9.57
N ILE A 109 -2.63 -2.95 -10.20
CA ILE A 109 -1.52 -3.89 -10.12
C ILE A 109 -0.71 -3.68 -8.83
N GLN A 110 -0.47 -2.45 -8.36
CA GLN A 110 0.24 -2.21 -7.09
C GLN A 110 -0.55 -2.74 -5.89
N ASP A 111 -1.87 -2.57 -5.90
CA ASP A 111 -2.79 -2.95 -4.82
C ASP A 111 -3.43 -4.32 -5.04
N PHE A 112 -2.88 -5.14 -5.95
CA PHE A 112 -3.45 -6.45 -6.27
C PHE A 112 -3.60 -7.36 -5.03
N ASP A 113 -2.66 -7.26 -4.07
CA ASP A 113 -2.74 -7.95 -2.78
C ASP A 113 -3.98 -7.55 -1.94
N ARG A 114 -4.49 -6.33 -2.13
CA ARG A 114 -5.68 -5.81 -1.45
C ARG A 114 -6.94 -6.17 -2.19
N ILE A 115 -6.96 -5.90 -3.50
CA ILE A 115 -8.13 -6.05 -4.35
C ILE A 115 -7.65 -6.60 -5.69
N ALA A 116 -8.03 -7.83 -5.99
CA ALA A 116 -7.72 -8.44 -7.28
C ALA A 116 -8.65 -7.91 -8.38
N HIS A 117 -8.08 -7.72 -9.56
CA HIS A 117 -8.77 -7.31 -10.78
C HIS A 117 -8.53 -8.35 -11.90
N PRO A 118 -9.49 -8.58 -12.81
CA PRO A 118 -9.37 -9.56 -13.90
C PRO A 118 -8.47 -9.05 -15.04
N LEU A 119 -7.20 -8.80 -14.73
CA LEU A 119 -6.22 -8.21 -15.66
C LEU A 119 -5.62 -9.28 -16.57
N CYS A 120 -5.80 -9.12 -17.88
CA CYS A 120 -5.19 -9.99 -18.89
C CYS A 120 -3.65 -9.90 -18.87
N LEU A 121 -2.97 -10.88 -19.46
CA LEU A 121 -1.51 -10.94 -19.51
C LEU A 121 -0.86 -9.66 -20.07
N ASP A 122 -1.47 -9.05 -21.10
CA ASP A 122 -0.95 -7.82 -21.72
C ASP A 122 -1.01 -6.62 -20.77
N ALA A 123 -1.98 -6.57 -19.85
CA ALA A 123 -2.03 -5.53 -18.82
C ALA A 123 -0.81 -5.58 -17.89
N TRP A 124 -0.42 -6.78 -17.48
CA TRP A 124 0.76 -7.00 -16.64
C TRP A 124 2.06 -6.65 -17.38
N LYS A 125 2.19 -7.10 -18.63
CA LYS A 125 3.35 -6.76 -19.48
C LYS A 125 3.45 -5.25 -19.72
N LEU A 126 2.33 -4.56 -19.94
CA LEU A 126 2.32 -3.12 -20.15
C LEU A 126 2.86 -2.35 -18.94
N VAL A 127 2.47 -2.73 -17.72
CA VAL A 127 3.04 -2.16 -16.48
C VAL A 127 4.53 -2.49 -16.36
N TYR A 128 4.92 -3.74 -16.61
CA TYR A 128 6.33 -4.14 -16.66
C TYR A 128 7.13 -3.41 -17.77
N CYS A 129 6.46 -2.79 -18.74
CA CYS A 129 7.10 -1.97 -19.76
C CYS A 129 7.03 -0.47 -19.47
N ASP A 130 6.77 -0.05 -18.23
CA ASP A 130 6.65 1.37 -17.84
C ASP A 130 5.49 2.10 -18.56
N ILE A 131 4.42 1.37 -18.92
CA ILE A 131 3.29 1.87 -19.73
C ILE A 131 3.76 2.34 -21.13
N TYR A 132 4.72 1.62 -21.72
CA TYR A 132 5.24 1.94 -23.04
C TYR A 132 4.13 2.12 -24.07
N TYR A 133 4.21 3.19 -24.86
CA TYR A 133 3.21 3.50 -25.88
C TYR A 133 3.43 2.67 -27.16
N VAL A 134 2.63 1.63 -27.35
CA VAL A 134 2.80 0.66 -28.45
C VAL A 134 2.16 1.10 -29.78
N ASP A 135 1.17 1.99 -29.75
CA ASP A 135 0.42 2.41 -30.95
C ASP A 135 1.21 3.33 -31.88
N GLY A 136 2.33 3.87 -31.42
CA GLY A 136 3.19 4.78 -32.20
C GLY A 136 4.33 4.09 -32.94
N GLY A 137 4.54 2.78 -32.77
CA GLY A 137 5.70 2.05 -33.28
C GLY A 137 5.33 0.78 -34.05
N SER A 138 6.34 0.14 -34.64
CA SER A 138 6.20 -1.16 -35.31
C SER A 138 6.38 -2.35 -34.36
N ALA A 139 6.92 -2.11 -33.16
CA ALA A 139 7.18 -3.15 -32.17
C ALA A 139 5.91 -3.53 -31.42
N THR A 140 5.69 -4.83 -31.27
CA THR A 140 4.64 -5.41 -30.45
C THR A 140 4.97 -5.27 -28.96
N LEU A 141 3.93 -5.32 -28.10
CA LEU A 141 4.13 -5.31 -26.66
C LEU A 141 5.01 -6.48 -26.17
N GLN A 142 4.96 -7.63 -26.85
CA GLN A 142 5.79 -8.78 -26.52
C GLN A 142 7.27 -8.52 -26.78
N GLU A 143 7.62 -7.96 -27.95
CA GLU A 143 9.01 -7.61 -28.27
C GLU A 143 9.57 -6.55 -27.31
N ILE A 144 8.75 -5.57 -26.94
CA ILE A 144 9.12 -4.55 -25.95
C ILE A 144 9.37 -5.20 -24.59
N TYR A 145 8.49 -6.12 -24.16
CA TYR A 145 8.63 -6.84 -22.90
C TYR A 145 9.94 -7.65 -22.84
N GLU A 146 10.26 -8.40 -23.89
CA GLU A 146 11.50 -9.18 -23.98
C GLU A 146 12.74 -8.27 -23.99
N ALA A 147 12.69 -7.16 -24.73
CA ALA A 147 13.77 -6.17 -24.71
C ALA A 147 13.96 -5.56 -23.32
N ARG A 148 12.87 -5.24 -22.60
CA ARG A 148 12.94 -4.72 -21.22
C ARG A 148 13.54 -5.72 -20.23
N LEU A 149 13.18 -7.00 -20.34
CA LEU A 149 13.78 -8.06 -19.53
C LEU A 149 15.31 -8.13 -19.75
N GLN A 150 15.74 -8.15 -21.01
CA GLN A 150 17.15 -8.22 -21.37
C GLN A 150 17.92 -6.97 -20.90
N GLU A 151 17.34 -5.78 -21.08
CA GLU A 151 17.94 -4.52 -20.63
C GLU A 151 18.12 -4.46 -19.11
N GLU A 152 17.17 -5.03 -18.34
CA GLU A 152 17.22 -5.13 -16.88
C GLU A 152 18.26 -6.16 -16.43
N GLU A 153 18.32 -7.34 -17.06
CA GLU A 153 19.33 -8.38 -16.77
C GLU A 153 20.75 -7.87 -17.02
N LEU A 154 20.95 -7.15 -18.12
CA LEU A 154 22.25 -6.56 -18.48
C LEU A 154 22.56 -5.26 -17.74
N GLN A 155 21.64 -4.75 -16.89
CA GLN A 155 21.79 -3.48 -16.16
C GLN A 155 22.22 -2.31 -17.07
N THR A 156 21.63 -2.24 -18.26
CA THR A 156 21.98 -1.24 -19.28
C THR A 156 21.82 0.19 -18.73
N PRO A 157 22.56 1.19 -19.27
CA PRO A 157 22.38 2.59 -18.89
C PRO A 157 20.91 3.05 -18.99
N ALA A 158 20.20 2.61 -20.03
CA ALA A 158 18.79 2.94 -20.22
C ALA A 158 17.89 2.33 -19.13
N ALA A 159 18.13 1.08 -18.71
CA ALA A 159 17.40 0.45 -17.61
C ALA A 159 17.62 1.17 -16.29
N ARG A 160 18.87 1.52 -15.97
CA ARG A 160 19.22 2.29 -14.76
C ARG A 160 18.60 3.69 -14.76
N ALA A 161 18.60 4.36 -15.91
CA ALA A 161 17.97 5.68 -16.04
C ALA A 161 16.45 5.61 -15.81
N ARG A 162 15.76 4.62 -16.40
CA ARG A 162 14.32 4.44 -16.16
C ARG A 162 14.01 4.12 -14.69
N GLU A 163 14.85 3.32 -14.04
CA GLU A 163 14.70 2.99 -12.63
C GLU A 163 14.72 4.22 -11.72
N LEU A 164 15.59 5.19 -12.01
CA LEU A 164 15.65 6.47 -11.30
C LEU A 164 14.37 7.32 -11.48
N MET A 165 13.67 7.18 -12.61
CA MET A 165 12.48 7.98 -12.92
C MET A 165 11.16 7.36 -12.46
N ARG A 166 11.12 6.05 -12.15
CA ARG A 166 9.91 5.39 -11.66
C ARG A 166 9.52 5.93 -10.29
N HIS A 167 8.24 6.25 -10.15
CA HIS A 167 7.67 6.56 -8.83
C HIS A 167 7.34 5.25 -8.09
N ASP A 168 7.21 5.33 -6.76
CA ASP A 168 7.08 4.16 -5.89
C ASP A 168 5.92 3.22 -6.28
N ASP A 169 4.74 3.79 -6.59
CA ASP A 169 3.59 2.98 -7.03
C ASP A 169 3.87 2.18 -8.33
N LEU A 170 4.60 2.76 -9.29
CA LEU A 170 4.97 2.05 -10.53
C LEU A 170 6.04 0.99 -10.26
N LYS A 171 7.00 1.26 -9.37
CA LYS A 171 7.98 0.25 -8.94
C LYS A 171 7.30 -0.96 -8.31
N GLN A 172 6.37 -0.72 -7.39
CA GLN A 172 5.57 -1.76 -6.75
C GLN A 172 4.75 -2.55 -7.78
N ALA A 173 4.09 -1.85 -8.72
CA ALA A 173 3.29 -2.50 -9.74
C ALA A 173 4.15 -3.37 -10.69
N ARG A 174 5.33 -2.90 -11.09
CA ARG A 174 6.29 -3.67 -11.92
C ARG A 174 6.78 -4.92 -11.20
N ARG A 175 7.12 -4.82 -9.92
CA ARG A 175 7.52 -5.96 -9.10
C ARG A 175 6.41 -7.02 -9.06
N ASN A 176 5.17 -6.59 -8.79
CA ASN A 176 4.01 -7.49 -8.79
C ASN A 176 3.82 -8.15 -10.16
N ALA A 177 4.02 -7.41 -11.25
CA ALA A 177 4.00 -7.95 -12.61
C ALA A 177 5.12 -8.97 -12.87
N LYS A 178 6.33 -8.75 -12.35
CA LYS A 178 7.46 -9.69 -12.46
C LYS A 178 7.15 -11.07 -11.86
N TRP A 179 6.38 -11.11 -10.76
CA TRP A 179 5.91 -12.37 -10.18
C TRP A 179 4.77 -13.01 -10.99
N MET A 180 3.81 -12.20 -11.44
CA MET A 180 2.59 -12.70 -12.09
C MET A 180 2.78 -13.11 -13.55
N ILE A 181 3.59 -12.39 -14.34
CA ILE A 181 3.72 -12.64 -15.78
C ILE A 181 4.17 -14.09 -16.07
N PRO A 182 5.26 -14.62 -15.48
CA PRO A 182 5.69 -16.00 -15.74
C PRO A 182 4.64 -17.03 -15.29
N ALA A 183 3.88 -16.71 -14.24
CA ALA A 183 2.85 -17.59 -13.70
C ALA A 183 1.63 -17.67 -14.62
N ILE A 184 1.14 -16.51 -15.07
CA ILE A 184 0.02 -16.41 -16.02
C ILE A 184 0.39 -17.06 -17.35
N GLN A 185 1.63 -16.91 -17.83
CA GLN A 185 2.10 -17.55 -19.06
C GLN A 185 2.07 -19.09 -19.01
N ARG A 186 2.13 -19.68 -17.81
CA ARG A 186 2.03 -21.14 -17.62
C ARG A 186 0.59 -21.64 -17.55
N LEU A 187 -0.38 -20.75 -17.35
CA LEU A 187 -1.80 -21.11 -17.37
C LEU A 187 -2.20 -21.51 -18.79
N SER A 188 -2.98 -22.57 -18.91
CA SER A 188 -3.59 -22.98 -20.18
C SER A 188 -4.53 -21.89 -20.72
N ALA A 189 -4.81 -21.92 -22.03
CA ALA A 189 -5.77 -21.00 -22.63
C ALA A 189 -7.17 -21.12 -21.99
N ASP A 190 -7.53 -22.31 -21.52
CA ASP A 190 -8.77 -22.56 -20.80
C ASP A 190 -8.75 -21.94 -19.40
N GLU A 191 -7.66 -22.03 -18.64
CA GLU A 191 -7.55 -21.35 -17.33
C GLU A 191 -7.51 -19.81 -17.42
N GLN A 192 -7.14 -19.27 -18.58
CA GLN A 192 -7.13 -17.83 -18.85
C GLN A 192 -8.51 -17.29 -19.29
N VAL A 193 -9.47 -18.14 -19.64
CA VAL A 193 -10.73 -17.74 -20.28
C VAL A 193 -11.98 -18.44 -19.72
N GLN A 194 -11.83 -19.59 -19.05
CA GLN A 194 -12.92 -20.47 -18.61
C GLN A 194 -12.91 -20.68 -17.08
N PRO A 195 -14.08 -21.01 -16.49
CA PRO A 195 -14.17 -21.49 -15.12
C PRO A 195 -13.30 -22.72 -14.90
N THR A 196 -12.87 -22.95 -13.66
CA THR A 196 -12.25 -24.24 -13.34
C THR A 196 -13.28 -25.36 -13.48
N PRO A 197 -12.87 -26.63 -13.68
CA PRO A 197 -13.80 -27.75 -13.73
C PRO A 197 -14.71 -27.86 -12.49
N GLU A 198 -14.25 -27.37 -11.34
CA GLU A 198 -14.99 -27.32 -10.08
C GLU A 198 -16.09 -26.25 -10.07
N ASP A 199 -15.92 -25.19 -10.87
CA ASP A 199 -16.79 -24.03 -10.94
C ASP A 199 -17.79 -24.07 -12.12
N GLU A 200 -17.59 -25.01 -13.05
CA GLU A 200 -18.35 -25.10 -14.31
C GLU A 200 -19.85 -25.31 -14.08
N GLU A 201 -20.24 -26.11 -13.08
CA GLU A 201 -21.65 -26.34 -12.75
C GLU A 201 -22.34 -25.05 -12.26
N LEU A 202 -21.64 -24.26 -11.43
CA LEU A 202 -22.12 -22.98 -10.92
C LEU A 202 -22.21 -21.94 -12.05
N TYR A 203 -21.19 -21.88 -12.92
CA TYR A 203 -21.18 -21.03 -14.10
C TYR A 203 -22.40 -21.29 -15.00
N GLN A 204 -22.62 -22.55 -15.37
CA GLN A 204 -23.74 -22.95 -16.22
C GLN A 204 -25.10 -22.73 -15.56
N ARG A 205 -25.18 -22.84 -14.24
CA ARG A 205 -26.41 -22.51 -13.49
C ARG A 205 -26.72 -21.02 -13.53
N LEU A 206 -25.74 -20.17 -13.19
CA LEU A 206 -25.92 -18.70 -13.17
C LEU A 206 -26.24 -18.14 -14.56
N LEU A 207 -25.66 -18.72 -15.62
CA LEU A 207 -25.98 -18.36 -17.01
C LEU A 207 -27.40 -18.74 -17.42
N ARG A 208 -27.91 -19.89 -16.97
CA ARG A 208 -29.29 -20.32 -17.26
C ARG A 208 -30.34 -19.47 -16.56
N GLU A 209 -30.00 -18.96 -15.38
CA GLU A 209 -30.87 -18.10 -14.57
C GLU A 209 -30.84 -16.61 -15.00
N SER A 210 -29.96 -16.22 -15.93
CA SER A 210 -29.85 -14.84 -16.41
C SER A 210 -30.80 -14.51 -17.56
N GLU A 211 -31.43 -13.32 -17.47
CA GLU A 211 -32.23 -12.72 -18.55
C GLU A 211 -31.35 -12.15 -19.68
N ASP A 212 -30.14 -11.67 -19.37
CA ASP A 212 -29.17 -11.10 -20.32
C ASP A 212 -27.93 -11.99 -20.38
N LYS A 213 -28.02 -13.05 -21.20
CA LYS A 213 -27.01 -14.10 -21.27
C LYS A 213 -25.64 -13.58 -21.69
N GLU A 214 -25.56 -12.68 -22.67
CA GLU A 214 -24.30 -12.17 -23.20
C GLU A 214 -23.55 -11.32 -22.18
N ARG A 215 -24.26 -10.42 -21.49
CA ARG A 215 -23.68 -9.61 -20.42
C ARG A 215 -23.28 -10.46 -19.22
N SER A 216 -24.11 -11.42 -18.82
CA SER A 216 -23.81 -12.34 -17.73
C SER A 216 -22.62 -13.23 -18.03
N GLU A 217 -22.49 -13.72 -19.26
CA GLU A 217 -21.34 -14.51 -19.69
C GLU A 217 -20.03 -13.73 -19.52
N SER A 218 -20.01 -12.47 -19.98
CA SER A 218 -18.84 -11.60 -19.85
C SER A 218 -18.46 -11.34 -18.38
N LEU A 219 -19.44 -11.03 -17.52
CA LEU A 219 -19.19 -10.78 -16.10
C LEU A 219 -18.71 -12.03 -15.36
N LEU A 220 -19.27 -13.21 -15.69
CA LEU A 220 -18.86 -14.46 -15.08
C LEU A 220 -17.44 -14.85 -15.50
N LYS A 221 -17.08 -14.72 -16.79
CA LYS A 221 -15.70 -14.94 -17.24
C LYS A 221 -14.70 -14.05 -16.51
N GLN A 222 -15.04 -12.77 -16.31
CA GLN A 222 -14.20 -11.87 -15.50
C GLN A 222 -14.09 -12.32 -14.04
N HIS A 223 -15.19 -12.78 -13.44
CA HIS A 223 -15.19 -13.28 -12.07
C HIS A 223 -14.28 -14.51 -11.91
N PHE A 224 -14.44 -15.52 -12.75
CA PHE A 224 -13.62 -16.75 -12.68
C PHE A 224 -12.16 -16.50 -13.00
N TYR A 225 -11.87 -15.64 -13.98
CA TYR A 225 -10.49 -15.27 -14.27
C TYR A 225 -9.84 -14.50 -13.10
N LYS A 226 -10.60 -13.62 -12.42
CA LYS A 226 -10.13 -12.97 -11.19
C LYS A 226 -9.76 -14.00 -10.12
N GLU A 227 -10.58 -15.02 -9.88
CA GLU A 227 -10.28 -16.09 -8.91
C GLU A 227 -9.02 -16.88 -9.30
N THR A 228 -8.83 -17.16 -10.59
CA THR A 228 -7.59 -17.78 -11.09
C THR A 228 -6.37 -16.90 -10.82
N LEU A 229 -6.48 -15.59 -11.02
CA LEU A 229 -5.39 -14.67 -10.69
C LEU A 229 -5.14 -14.58 -9.17
N GLU A 230 -6.17 -14.64 -8.33
CA GLU A 230 -6.00 -14.69 -6.87
C GLU A 230 -5.30 -15.98 -6.42
N ARG A 231 -5.66 -17.14 -7.00
CA ARG A 231 -4.95 -18.41 -6.75
C ARG A 231 -3.49 -18.34 -7.20
N THR A 232 -3.25 -17.78 -8.38
CA THR A 232 -1.90 -17.58 -8.94
C THR A 232 -1.07 -16.66 -8.03
N TRP A 233 -1.63 -15.54 -7.60
CA TRP A 233 -0.98 -14.58 -6.70
C TRP A 233 -0.53 -15.23 -5.40
N LYS A 234 -1.35 -16.09 -4.79
CA LYS A 234 -0.98 -16.85 -3.57
C LYS A 234 0.20 -17.79 -3.80
N GLN A 235 0.39 -18.30 -5.01
CA GLN A 235 1.49 -19.21 -5.34
C GLN A 235 2.81 -18.48 -5.62
N VAL A 236 2.76 -17.28 -6.19
CA VAL A 236 3.96 -16.59 -6.71
C VAL A 236 4.38 -15.35 -5.95
N SER A 237 3.48 -14.74 -5.18
CA SER A 237 3.83 -13.63 -4.31
C SER A 237 4.49 -14.12 -3.01
N PRO A 238 5.31 -13.29 -2.34
CA PRO A 238 5.96 -13.66 -1.08
C PRO A 238 4.98 -14.20 -0.05
N ALA A 239 5.43 -15.15 0.78
CA ALA A 239 4.63 -15.61 1.90
C ALA A 239 4.43 -14.46 2.91
N PRO A 240 3.27 -14.37 3.59
CA PRO A 240 3.12 -13.42 4.68
C PRO A 240 4.07 -13.78 5.82
N PRO A 241 4.48 -12.81 6.65
CA PRO A 241 5.23 -13.07 7.87
C PRO A 241 4.60 -14.17 8.74
N ALA A 242 5.43 -15.01 9.37
CA ALA A 242 4.98 -16.17 10.14
C ALA A 242 3.99 -15.82 11.25
N TRP A 243 4.14 -14.64 11.88
CA TRP A 243 3.23 -14.15 12.91
C TRP A 243 1.80 -13.94 12.38
N MET A 244 1.68 -13.42 11.16
CA MET A 244 0.38 -13.22 10.49
C MET A 244 -0.24 -14.55 10.14
N GLN A 245 0.56 -15.48 9.59
CA GLN A 245 0.06 -16.81 9.25
C GLN A 245 -0.49 -17.52 10.49
N LYS A 246 0.22 -17.46 11.63
CA LYS A 246 -0.25 -18.01 12.90
C LYS A 246 -1.58 -17.41 13.34
N ILE A 247 -1.75 -16.09 13.22
CA ILE A 247 -3.00 -15.40 13.54
C ILE A 247 -4.13 -15.84 12.60
N LEU A 248 -3.84 -15.91 11.30
CA LEU A 248 -4.80 -16.29 10.28
C LEU A 248 -5.26 -17.75 10.45
N ASP A 249 -4.34 -18.68 10.68
CA ASP A 249 -4.64 -20.10 10.85
C ASP A 249 -5.41 -20.35 12.15
N ALA A 250 -4.96 -19.75 13.25
CA ALA A 250 -5.59 -19.92 14.55
C ALA A 250 -6.83 -19.04 14.76
N GLN A 251 -7.12 -18.12 13.83
CA GLN A 251 -8.16 -17.09 13.96
C GLN A 251 -8.06 -16.36 15.32
N GLN A 252 -6.82 -16.09 15.76
CA GLN A 252 -6.53 -15.52 17.07
C GLN A 252 -6.56 -14.00 17.05
N GLN A 253 -7.05 -13.40 18.13
CA GLN A 253 -6.90 -11.97 18.32
C GLN A 253 -5.43 -11.60 18.50
N TRP A 254 -5.06 -10.42 18.02
CA TRP A 254 -3.69 -9.92 18.09
C TRP A 254 -3.65 -8.43 18.40
N GLY A 255 -2.55 -7.97 18.97
CA GLY A 255 -2.37 -6.58 19.40
C GLY A 255 -1.82 -6.51 20.81
N PHE A 256 -2.22 -5.47 21.54
CA PHE A 256 -1.66 -5.11 22.84
C PHE A 256 -2.75 -4.83 23.86
N ILE A 257 -2.33 -4.85 25.13
CA ILE A 257 -3.06 -4.24 26.24
C ILE A 257 -2.65 -2.77 26.32
N TYR A 258 -3.63 -1.90 26.51
CA TYR A 258 -3.46 -0.47 26.53
C TYR A 258 -3.88 0.14 27.86
N TYR A 259 -3.15 1.16 28.28
CA TYR A 259 -3.45 1.98 29.43
C TYR A 259 -3.47 3.46 29.06
N LEU A 260 -4.21 4.24 29.84
CA LEU A 260 -4.08 5.68 29.86
C LEU A 260 -3.00 6.04 30.88
N SER A 261 -2.18 7.04 30.56
CA SER A 261 -1.41 7.70 31.63
C SER A 261 -2.37 8.39 32.61
N ARG A 262 -1.93 8.57 33.86
CA ARG A 262 -2.71 9.21 34.95
C ARG A 262 -3.27 10.56 34.51
N GLU A 263 -2.44 11.40 33.89
CA GLU A 263 -2.85 12.71 33.37
C GLU A 263 -3.96 12.59 32.31
N VAL A 264 -3.89 11.58 31.45
CA VAL A 264 -4.90 11.34 30.41
C VAL A 264 -6.17 10.80 31.02
N GLU A 265 -6.07 9.88 31.97
CA GLU A 265 -7.20 9.30 32.68
C GLU A 265 -8.00 10.39 33.39
N GLU A 266 -7.35 11.22 34.21
CA GLU A 266 -7.98 12.32 34.94
C GLU A 266 -8.76 13.28 34.01
N LYS A 267 -8.18 13.59 32.84
CA LYS A 267 -8.71 14.63 31.95
C LYS A 267 -9.68 14.11 30.90
N TYR A 268 -9.51 12.88 30.44
CA TYR A 268 -10.19 12.36 29.25
C TYR A 268 -10.98 11.07 29.47
N VAL A 269 -10.93 10.41 30.64
CA VAL A 269 -11.61 9.11 30.86
C VAL A 269 -13.07 9.09 30.40
N ARG A 270 -13.84 10.15 30.72
CA ARG A 270 -15.27 10.27 30.35
C ARG A 270 -15.51 10.32 28.84
N ASN A 271 -14.57 10.89 28.09
CA ASN A 271 -14.66 11.10 26.65
C ASN A 271 -13.63 10.29 25.87
N TRP A 272 -13.02 9.28 26.51
CA TRP A 272 -11.86 8.56 25.96
C TRP A 272 -12.19 7.94 24.61
N LYS A 273 -13.31 7.21 24.52
CA LYS A 273 -13.75 6.56 23.27
C LYS A 273 -13.84 7.53 22.08
N SER A 274 -14.39 8.73 22.30
CA SER A 274 -14.47 9.76 21.25
C SER A 274 -13.09 10.30 20.88
N THR A 275 -12.27 10.56 21.89
CA THR A 275 -10.90 11.06 21.72
C THR A 275 -10.03 10.07 20.96
N TRP A 276 -10.07 8.79 21.35
CA TRP A 276 -9.34 7.71 20.70
C TRP A 276 -9.75 7.51 19.25
N ASN A 277 -11.05 7.50 18.96
CA ASN A 277 -11.54 7.42 17.57
C ASN A 277 -11.01 8.58 16.71
N ARG A 278 -11.00 9.81 17.24
CA ARG A 278 -10.42 10.95 16.52
C ARG A 278 -8.92 10.77 16.27
N LEU A 279 -8.19 10.29 17.27
CA LEU A 279 -6.76 9.98 17.12
C LEU A 279 -6.58 8.91 16.03
N MET A 280 -7.29 7.79 16.08
CA MET A 280 -7.13 6.69 15.11
C MET A 280 -7.53 7.06 13.67
N ASN A 281 -8.41 8.07 13.49
CA ASN A 281 -8.81 8.58 12.19
C ASN A 281 -7.82 9.58 11.56
N THR A 282 -6.70 9.90 12.23
CA THR A 282 -5.62 10.64 11.57
C THR A 282 -4.94 9.74 10.53
N SER A 283 -4.39 10.33 9.46
CA SER A 283 -3.76 9.55 8.39
C SER A 283 -2.27 9.37 8.68
N SER A 284 -1.73 8.17 8.44
CA SER A 284 -0.28 7.95 8.45
C SER A 284 0.35 8.56 7.20
N PRO A 285 1.42 9.37 7.32
CA PRO A 285 2.06 9.98 6.16
C PRO A 285 2.82 8.98 5.26
N LEU A 286 3.15 7.77 5.74
CA LEU A 286 4.13 6.89 5.09
C LEU A 286 3.67 5.43 4.91
N ARG A 287 2.35 5.17 4.88
CA ARG A 287 1.78 3.81 4.76
C ARG A 287 2.27 2.82 5.85
N VAL A 288 2.89 3.27 6.95
CA VAL A 288 3.46 2.42 8.03
C VAL A 288 2.38 1.87 8.94
N THR A 289 1.45 1.11 8.38
CA THR A 289 0.35 0.47 9.10
C THR A 289 0.32 -1.00 8.68
N TRP A 290 -0.46 -1.86 9.35
CA TRP A 290 -0.60 -3.26 8.91
C TRP A 290 -1.18 -3.32 7.48
N GLY A 291 -1.82 -2.24 7.04
CA GLY A 291 -2.25 -2.02 5.68
C GLY A 291 -1.14 -2.07 4.62
N SER A 292 0.13 -1.88 4.95
CA SER A 292 1.24 -2.04 4.00
C SER A 292 1.82 -3.45 3.96
N ILE A 293 1.44 -4.32 4.90
CA ILE A 293 2.01 -5.67 4.96
C ILE A 293 1.34 -6.53 3.89
N HIS A 294 2.15 -7.27 3.16
CA HIS A 294 1.70 -8.22 2.14
C HIS A 294 0.97 -9.39 2.82
N CYS A 295 -0.29 -9.62 2.43
CA CYS A 295 -1.17 -10.60 3.09
C CYS A 295 -1.53 -11.80 2.19
N GLN A 296 -1.03 -11.85 0.95
CA GLN A 296 -1.47 -12.78 -0.08
C GLN A 296 -3.00 -12.74 -0.32
N GLY A 297 -3.57 -11.53 -0.36
CA GLY A 297 -4.96 -11.29 -0.75
C GLY A 297 -5.81 -10.53 0.26
N GLY A 298 -6.88 -9.91 -0.26
CA GLY A 298 -7.82 -9.09 0.50
C GLY A 298 -8.56 -9.86 1.60
N VAL A 299 -8.80 -11.15 1.42
CA VAL A 299 -9.46 -12.01 2.43
C VAL A 299 -8.61 -12.11 3.71
N ASN A 300 -7.32 -12.44 3.56
CA ASN A 300 -6.39 -12.54 4.68
C ASN A 300 -6.24 -11.19 5.38
N ARG A 301 -6.10 -10.12 4.60
CA ARG A 301 -6.07 -8.74 5.11
C ARG A 301 -7.30 -8.39 5.95
N MET A 302 -8.49 -8.75 5.48
CA MET A 302 -9.74 -8.50 6.20
C MET A 302 -9.87 -9.37 7.45
N ALA A 303 -9.36 -10.61 7.41
CA ALA A 303 -9.30 -11.47 8.59
C ALA A 303 -8.35 -10.88 9.65
N LEU A 304 -7.16 -10.43 9.27
CA LEU A 304 -6.23 -9.74 10.18
C LEU A 304 -6.86 -8.48 10.79
N LYS A 305 -7.52 -7.66 9.98
CA LYS A 305 -8.25 -6.48 10.46
C LYS A 305 -9.31 -6.87 11.50
N ARG A 306 -10.08 -7.92 11.23
CA ARG A 306 -11.16 -8.40 12.12
C ARG A 306 -10.62 -8.87 13.48
N HIS A 307 -9.43 -9.44 13.48
CA HIS A 307 -8.79 -10.00 14.67
C HIS A 307 -7.87 -9.02 15.42
N SER A 308 -7.58 -7.86 14.82
CA SER A 308 -6.85 -6.78 15.50
C SER A 308 -7.64 -6.34 16.73
N THR A 309 -6.98 -6.33 17.88
CA THR A 309 -7.60 -6.14 19.18
C THR A 309 -6.80 -5.16 20.03
N GLU A 310 -7.52 -4.23 20.63
CA GLU A 310 -7.01 -3.31 21.64
C GLU A 310 -7.73 -3.67 22.94
N ASN A 311 -6.99 -4.20 23.92
CA ASN A 311 -7.56 -4.56 25.22
C ASN A 311 -7.32 -3.42 26.22
N TRP A 312 -8.36 -2.99 26.93
CA TRP A 312 -8.34 -1.84 27.83
C TRP A 312 -8.85 -2.25 29.22
N PRO A 313 -7.97 -2.73 30.12
CA PRO A 313 -8.36 -3.12 31.46
C PRO A 313 -8.75 -1.89 32.29
N ILE A 314 -9.61 -2.11 33.28
CA ILE A 314 -9.95 -1.09 34.27
C ILE A 314 -8.76 -0.97 35.22
N PHE A 315 -8.06 0.16 35.15
CA PHE A 315 -6.94 0.48 36.02
C PHE A 315 -7.38 1.52 37.05
N HIS A 316 -6.93 1.34 38.30
CA HIS A 316 -7.17 2.29 39.37
C HIS A 316 -5.81 2.73 39.93
N PRO A 317 -5.33 3.92 39.55
CA PRO A 317 -4.00 4.37 39.92
C PRO A 317 -3.79 4.40 41.44
N ASN A 318 -2.68 3.84 41.89
CA ASN A 318 -2.21 3.98 43.26
C ASN A 318 -1.26 5.18 43.36
N GLU A 319 -1.78 6.30 43.86
CA GLU A 319 -1.02 7.55 44.04
C GLU A 319 0.22 7.41 44.94
N SER A 320 0.29 6.35 45.77
CA SER A 320 1.47 6.08 46.61
C SER A 320 2.65 5.43 45.87
N MET A 321 2.44 5.00 44.63
CA MET A 321 3.46 4.37 43.77
C MET A 321 3.80 5.25 42.58
N ALA A 322 5.03 5.12 42.08
CA ALA A 322 5.40 5.66 40.77
C ALA A 322 4.52 5.01 39.70
N GLU A 323 4.05 5.82 38.74
CA GLU A 323 3.10 5.37 37.71
C GLU A 323 3.62 4.18 36.90
N ASP A 324 4.90 4.22 36.53
CA ASP A 324 5.54 3.16 35.75
C ASP A 324 5.51 1.81 36.47
N ASP A 325 5.72 1.80 37.79
CA ASP A 325 5.74 0.57 38.61
C ASP A 325 4.33 0.07 38.88
N ASP A 326 3.39 0.99 39.11
CA ASP A 326 1.98 0.73 39.30
C ASP A 326 1.35 0.06 38.07
N LEU A 327 1.62 0.60 36.88
CA LEU A 327 1.18 0.04 35.60
C LEU A 327 1.76 -1.36 35.34
N ARG A 328 3.07 -1.56 35.58
CA ARG A 328 3.71 -2.89 35.42
C ARG A 328 3.11 -3.91 36.37
N LYS A 329 2.91 -3.54 37.63
CA LYS A 329 2.30 -4.41 38.64
C LYS A 329 0.89 -4.83 38.20
N HIS A 330 0.05 -3.87 37.87
CA HIS A 330 -1.33 -4.13 37.45
C HIS A 330 -1.38 -4.94 36.15
N PHE A 331 -0.50 -4.67 35.18
CA PHE A 331 -0.42 -5.46 33.95
C PHE A 331 -0.09 -6.93 34.21
N LYS A 332 0.84 -7.23 35.13
CA LYS A 332 1.17 -8.61 35.52
C LYS A 332 -0.03 -9.31 36.16
N GLU A 333 -0.66 -8.67 37.13
CA GLU A 333 -1.87 -9.18 37.81
C GLU A 333 -2.98 -9.45 36.79
N TYR A 334 -3.32 -8.47 35.96
CA TYR A 334 -4.34 -8.60 34.91
C TYR A 334 -4.01 -9.72 33.91
N SER A 335 -2.75 -9.83 33.48
CA SER A 335 -2.33 -10.85 32.50
C SER A 335 -2.38 -12.27 33.06
N GLU A 336 -2.09 -12.43 34.35
CA GLU A 336 -2.16 -13.71 35.06
C GLU A 336 -3.62 -14.14 35.29
N GLU A 337 -4.45 -13.25 35.81
CA GLU A 337 -5.87 -13.50 36.08
C GLU A 337 -6.64 -13.89 34.81
N ASN A 338 -6.23 -13.31 33.67
CA ASN A 338 -6.93 -13.46 32.40
C ASN A 338 -6.22 -14.40 31.43
N ARG A 339 -5.35 -15.27 31.94
CA ARG A 339 -4.63 -16.24 31.12
C ARG A 339 -5.56 -17.36 30.68
N SER A 340 -5.68 -17.60 29.37
CA SER A 340 -6.37 -18.79 28.85
C SER A 340 -5.64 -20.07 29.30
N HIS A 341 -6.27 -20.91 30.14
CA HIS A 341 -5.62 -22.08 30.74
C HIS A 341 -5.84 -23.40 29.98
N THR A 342 -6.94 -23.62 29.24
CA THR A 342 -7.20 -24.93 28.58
C THR A 342 -7.98 -24.90 27.24
N GLN A 343 -7.89 -26.00 26.48
CA GLN A 343 -8.69 -26.26 25.25
C GLN A 343 -10.22 -26.37 25.52
N GLU A 344 -10.65 -26.64 26.75
CA GLU A 344 -12.08 -26.66 27.11
C GLU A 344 -12.66 -25.26 27.30
N ASP A 345 -11.84 -24.31 27.76
CA ASP A 345 -12.24 -22.90 27.88
C ASP A 345 -12.42 -22.25 26.50
N GLU A 346 -11.64 -22.65 25.51
CA GLU A 346 -11.84 -22.26 24.11
C GLU A 346 -13.12 -22.84 23.49
N LYS A 347 -13.59 -24.02 23.94
CA LYS A 347 -14.87 -24.60 23.47
C LYS A 347 -16.08 -23.86 24.06
N LYS A 348 -15.98 -23.27 25.25
CA LYS A 348 -17.03 -22.42 25.85
C LYS A 348 -17.25 -21.12 25.06
N LYS A 349 -16.21 -20.56 24.42
CA LYS A 349 -16.32 -19.40 23.50
C LYS A 349 -17.26 -19.63 22.32
N LYS A 350 -17.39 -20.86 21.81
CA LYS A 350 -18.21 -21.15 20.61
C LYS A 350 -19.72 -21.26 20.88
N LYS A 351 -20.17 -21.28 22.15
CA LYS A 351 -21.54 -21.68 22.49
C LYS A 351 -22.43 -20.59 23.15
N LYS A 352 -22.01 -19.32 23.24
CA LYS A 352 -22.78 -18.32 23.99
C LYS A 352 -22.97 -16.95 23.31
N THR A 353 -24.11 -16.35 23.67
CA THR A 353 -24.73 -15.14 23.11
C THR A 353 -24.05 -13.85 23.61
N LYS A 354 -24.06 -12.85 22.73
CA LYS A 354 -23.57 -11.47 22.87
C LYS A 354 -24.01 -10.82 24.20
N GLY A 355 -23.11 -10.69 25.19
CA GLY A 355 -23.37 -9.94 26.42
C GLY A 355 -22.47 -10.22 27.64
N GLU A 356 -21.85 -11.40 27.74
CA GLU A 356 -20.89 -11.73 28.81
C GLU A 356 -19.46 -11.52 28.28
N THR A 357 -18.72 -10.54 28.81
CA THR A 357 -17.26 -10.39 28.61
C THR A 357 -16.57 -11.51 29.37
N ASP A 358 -16.07 -12.50 28.64
CA ASP A 358 -15.10 -13.44 29.16
C ASP A 358 -13.73 -12.76 29.02
N ASP A 359 -13.13 -12.32 30.13
CA ASP A 359 -11.90 -11.50 30.15
C ASP A 359 -10.64 -12.29 29.72
N LEU A 360 -10.76 -13.56 29.33
CA LEU A 360 -9.64 -14.40 28.91
C LEU A 360 -8.89 -13.85 27.68
N LEU A 361 -7.66 -13.41 27.90
CA LEU A 361 -6.75 -12.85 26.91
C LEU A 361 -6.31 -13.90 25.88
N SER A 362 -6.46 -13.55 24.60
CA SER A 362 -5.96 -14.37 23.50
C SER A 362 -4.46 -14.57 23.57
N ALA A 363 -3.98 -15.74 23.15
CA ALA A 363 -2.56 -16.05 23.05
C ALA A 363 -1.80 -15.20 22.01
N GLY A 364 -2.52 -14.52 21.11
CA GLY A 364 -1.93 -13.58 20.15
C GLY A 364 -1.74 -12.16 20.69
N LEU A 365 -2.22 -11.84 21.89
CA LEU A 365 -1.87 -10.58 22.56
C LEU A 365 -0.46 -10.69 23.15
N LEU A 366 0.39 -9.69 22.92
CA LEU A 366 1.75 -9.69 23.45
C LEU A 366 1.72 -9.46 24.97
N ARG A 367 2.19 -10.46 25.72
CA ARG A 367 2.09 -10.51 27.19
C ARG A 367 3.30 -9.94 27.93
N ASN A 368 4.34 -9.54 27.20
CA ASN A 368 5.54 -8.92 27.75
C ASN A 368 5.65 -7.43 27.35
N THR A 369 4.59 -6.87 26.75
CA THR A 369 4.59 -5.48 26.29
C THR A 369 3.19 -4.91 26.36
N PHE A 370 3.05 -3.74 26.98
CA PHE A 370 1.82 -2.97 26.99
C PHE A 370 2.06 -1.54 26.50
N ILE A 371 0.99 -0.91 26.04
CA ILE A 371 1.04 0.43 25.44
C ILE A 371 0.40 1.43 26.40
N VAL A 372 1.07 2.56 26.63
CA VAL A 372 0.51 3.65 27.43
C VAL A 372 0.32 4.86 26.54
N ILE A 373 -0.87 5.44 26.61
CA ILE A 373 -1.23 6.66 25.88
C ILE A 373 -0.76 7.88 26.68
N PRO A 374 0.20 8.66 26.15
CA PRO A 374 0.70 9.85 26.82
C PRO A 374 -0.20 11.06 26.51
N MET A 375 -0.15 12.08 27.37
CA MET A 375 -0.93 13.32 27.22
C MET A 375 -0.53 14.10 25.95
N GLU A 376 0.74 14.01 25.57
CA GLU A 376 1.37 14.63 24.40
C GLU A 376 0.75 14.17 23.09
N LEU A 377 0.32 12.90 23.02
CA LEU A 377 -0.38 12.37 21.84
C LEU A 377 -1.72 13.08 21.61
N ILE A 378 -2.39 13.51 22.68
CA ILE A 378 -3.70 14.14 22.63
C ILE A 378 -3.56 15.64 22.35
N SER A 379 -2.56 16.29 22.95
CA SER A 379 -2.33 17.74 22.82
C SER A 379 -1.76 18.13 21.45
N GLY A 380 -0.92 17.29 20.85
CA GLY A 380 -0.31 17.54 19.53
C GLY A 380 -1.26 17.43 18.33
N ASN A 381 -2.45 16.86 18.50
CA ASN A 381 -3.35 16.54 17.37
C ASN A 381 -4.37 17.65 17.05
N ARG A 382 -3.95 18.94 17.07
CA ARG A 382 -4.85 20.10 17.13
C ARG A 382 -5.05 20.95 15.88
N SER A 383 -4.45 20.68 14.73
CA SER A 383 -4.76 21.43 13.49
C SER A 383 -4.93 20.48 12.29
N ARG A 384 -6.09 20.56 11.64
CA ARG A 384 -6.36 19.93 10.32
C ARG A 384 -5.80 20.78 9.17
N GLU A 385 -5.27 21.96 9.50
CA GLU A 385 -4.88 23.02 8.57
C GLU A 385 -3.38 23.01 8.23
N GLU A 386 -2.55 22.29 8.99
CA GLU A 386 -1.14 22.06 8.65
C GLU A 386 -1.01 20.69 7.99
N SER A 387 -1.41 20.65 6.71
CA SER A 387 -1.03 19.56 5.81
C SER A 387 0.47 19.63 5.56
N ASP A 388 1.09 18.46 5.65
CA ASP A 388 2.47 18.10 5.31
C ASP A 388 3.46 18.25 6.49
N PHE A 389 3.90 17.09 6.99
CA PHE A 389 4.87 16.86 8.09
C PHE A 389 4.34 16.98 9.53
N LEU A 390 3.28 16.22 9.85
CA LEU A 390 2.84 16.03 11.24
C LEU A 390 3.97 15.43 12.10
N ASP A 391 4.38 16.21 13.10
CA ASP A 391 5.15 15.83 14.30
C ASP A 391 4.78 14.40 14.73
N PRO A 392 5.74 13.48 14.94
CA PRO A 392 5.42 12.07 14.99
C PRO A 392 4.66 11.76 16.28
N CYS A 393 3.35 11.60 16.13
CA CYS A 393 2.45 11.07 17.14
C CYS A 393 3.02 9.75 17.68
N TRP A 394 3.29 9.69 18.98
CA TRP A 394 3.94 8.55 19.62
C TRP A 394 3.17 8.05 20.84
N VAL A 395 3.44 6.79 21.19
CA VAL A 395 2.97 6.14 22.42
C VAL A 395 4.17 5.59 23.19
N TRP A 396 4.00 5.34 24.48
CA TRP A 396 4.98 4.55 25.21
C TRP A 396 4.68 3.07 25.04
N ALA A 397 5.70 2.28 24.69
CA ALA A 397 5.67 0.84 24.85
C ALA A 397 6.52 0.45 26.05
N TYR A 398 5.90 -0.22 27.01
CA TYR A 398 6.52 -0.66 28.24
C TYR A 398 6.92 -2.12 28.16
N ASP A 399 8.10 -2.42 28.70
CA ASP A 399 8.50 -3.77 29.03
C ASP A 399 7.87 -4.13 30.37
N ALA A 400 7.03 -5.17 30.34
CA ALA A 400 6.33 -5.65 31.51
C ALA A 400 7.29 -6.31 32.51
N ASP A 401 8.33 -6.97 32.00
CA ASP A 401 9.21 -7.81 32.80
C ASP A 401 10.44 -7.05 33.29
N TRP A 402 10.63 -5.80 32.85
CA TRP A 402 11.76 -4.98 33.24
C TRP A 402 11.84 -4.72 34.74
N ASP A 403 13.04 -4.91 35.27
CA ASP A 403 13.43 -4.57 36.63
C ASP A 403 14.66 -3.65 36.57
N SER A 404 14.65 -2.59 37.39
CA SER A 404 15.76 -1.66 37.58
C SER A 404 17.04 -2.30 38.12
N LEU A 405 16.97 -3.55 38.59
CA LEU A 405 18.09 -4.33 39.11
C LEU A 405 18.93 -5.04 38.04
N GLU A 406 18.47 -5.10 36.79
CA GLU A 406 19.24 -5.68 35.67
C GLU A 406 20.39 -4.75 35.20
N GLU A 407 21.34 -5.28 34.42
CA GLU A 407 22.51 -4.54 33.93
C GLU A 407 22.17 -3.15 33.36
N GLU A 408 22.80 -2.10 33.91
CA GLU A 408 22.56 -0.72 33.51
C GLU A 408 22.92 -0.51 32.04
N THR A 409 21.89 -0.28 31.23
CA THR A 409 22.08 0.10 29.82
C THR A 409 22.06 1.61 29.74
N VAL A 410 23.20 2.19 29.35
CA VAL A 410 23.38 3.64 29.24
C VAL A 410 23.81 4.00 27.83
N PHE A 411 23.14 4.99 27.22
CA PHE A 411 23.53 5.54 25.93
C PHE A 411 23.52 7.07 26.02
N ASN A 412 24.64 7.72 25.70
CA ASN A 412 24.81 9.18 25.81
C ASN A 412 24.38 9.77 27.18
N GLY A 413 24.58 9.01 28.27
CA GLY A 413 24.23 9.42 29.63
C GLY A 413 22.76 9.16 30.01
N GLU A 414 21.92 8.69 29.10
CA GLU A 414 20.54 8.29 29.39
C GLU A 414 20.46 6.79 29.68
N LYS A 415 19.71 6.44 30.72
CA LYS A 415 19.51 5.04 31.13
C LYS A 415 18.22 4.48 30.54
N TYR A 416 18.25 3.23 30.11
CA TYR A 416 17.04 2.51 29.73
C TYR A 416 16.13 2.29 30.95
N GLN A 417 14.84 2.63 30.83
CA GLN A 417 13.86 2.61 31.92
C GLN A 417 12.75 1.56 31.69
N GLY A 418 13.02 0.52 30.91
CA GLY A 418 12.01 -0.48 30.59
C GLY A 418 10.87 0.06 29.74
N ARG A 419 11.11 1.08 28.92
CA ARG A 419 10.13 1.66 27.98
C ARG A 419 10.80 2.37 26.80
N VAL A 420 10.09 2.45 25.69
CA VAL A 420 10.54 3.13 24.47
C VAL A 420 9.39 3.91 23.85
N LYS A 421 9.67 5.08 23.26
CA LYS A 421 8.68 5.80 22.46
C LYS A 421 8.53 5.10 21.13
N VAL A 422 7.30 4.85 20.70
CA VAL A 422 6.99 4.17 19.43
C VAL A 422 6.07 5.05 18.60
N ALA A 423 6.37 5.19 17.31
CA ALA A 423 5.46 5.87 16.38
C ALA A 423 4.11 5.16 16.39
N LYS A 424 3.03 5.90 16.67
CA LYS A 424 1.67 5.36 16.80
C LYS A 424 1.27 4.51 15.59
N TRP A 425 1.63 4.94 14.39
CA TRP A 425 1.30 4.24 13.14
C TRP A 425 1.90 2.84 13.08
N SER A 426 3.12 2.66 13.61
CA SER A 426 3.86 1.41 13.58
C SER A 426 3.39 0.38 14.62
N VAL A 427 2.60 0.79 15.64
CA VAL A 427 2.22 -0.06 16.78
C VAL A 427 1.57 -1.36 16.34
N ASN A 428 0.40 -1.27 15.69
CA ASN A 428 -0.34 -2.43 15.19
C ASN A 428 0.16 -2.84 13.80
N SER A 429 1.48 -2.93 13.62
CA SER A 429 2.12 -3.39 12.39
C SER A 429 3.53 -3.90 12.66
N TRP A 430 4.54 -3.12 12.28
CA TRP A 430 5.95 -3.45 12.38
C TRP A 430 6.44 -3.58 13.82
N PHE A 431 5.89 -2.79 14.74
CA PHE A 431 6.24 -2.90 16.14
C PHE A 431 5.75 -4.23 16.73
N TYR A 432 4.47 -4.57 16.52
CA TYR A 432 3.93 -5.89 16.89
C TYR A 432 4.76 -7.03 16.31
N ALA A 433 5.08 -6.93 15.02
CA ALA A 433 5.84 -7.96 14.33
C ALA A 433 7.25 -8.14 14.91
N ALA A 434 7.99 -7.06 15.13
CA ALA A 434 9.32 -7.11 15.74
C ALA A 434 9.29 -7.69 17.16
N ARG A 435 8.29 -7.32 17.97
CA ARG A 435 8.11 -7.88 19.31
C ARG A 435 7.74 -9.36 19.28
N TRP A 436 6.89 -9.77 18.34
CA TRP A 436 6.53 -11.18 18.15
C TRP A 436 7.74 -12.03 17.75
N GLU A 437 8.63 -11.48 16.92
CA GLU A 437 9.89 -12.13 16.51
C GLU A 437 10.98 -12.10 17.58
N GLY A 438 10.72 -11.50 18.74
CA GLY A 438 11.59 -11.54 19.90
C GLY A 438 12.58 -10.37 20.01
N VAL A 439 12.49 -9.35 19.16
CA VAL A 439 13.32 -8.13 19.29
C VAL A 439 13.00 -7.43 20.61
N SER A 440 13.99 -7.24 21.48
CA SER A 440 13.77 -6.67 22.81
C SER A 440 13.45 -5.17 22.75
N LEU A 441 12.70 -4.66 23.74
CA LEU A 441 12.44 -3.22 23.83
C LEU A 441 13.72 -2.42 24.14
N ARG A 442 14.72 -3.06 24.77
CA ARG A 442 16.05 -2.50 24.99
C ARG A 442 16.77 -2.23 23.67
N ASP A 443 16.76 -3.18 22.74
CA ASP A 443 17.38 -3.01 21.41
C ASP A 443 16.66 -1.93 20.60
N MET A 444 15.33 -1.92 20.66
CA MET A 444 14.52 -0.88 20.02
C MET A 444 14.82 0.50 20.61
N TRP A 445 15.00 0.60 21.93
CA TRP A 445 15.37 1.83 22.60
C TRP A 445 16.75 2.34 22.18
N LEU A 446 17.76 1.45 22.09
CA LEU A 446 19.09 1.79 21.60
C LEU A 446 19.05 2.35 20.18
N LYS A 447 18.26 1.74 19.30
CA LYS A 447 18.04 2.24 17.94
C LYS A 447 17.32 3.59 17.93
N ALA A 448 16.30 3.73 18.77
CA ALA A 448 15.55 4.98 18.89
C ALA A 448 16.47 6.16 19.26
N GLN A 449 17.52 5.94 20.06
CA GLN A 449 18.49 7.00 20.43
C GLN A 449 19.23 7.64 19.24
N GLN A 450 19.22 7.00 18.08
CA GLN A 450 19.82 7.54 16.86
C GLN A 450 18.87 8.50 16.13
N HIS A 451 17.57 8.46 16.44
CA HIS A 451 16.58 9.38 15.88
C HIS A 451 16.58 10.71 16.65
N PRO A 452 16.47 11.89 15.98
CA PRO A 452 16.47 13.19 16.65
C PRO A 452 15.46 13.30 17.81
N GLU A 453 14.30 12.67 17.64
CA GLU A 453 13.22 12.67 18.65
C GLU A 453 13.21 11.46 19.58
N LYS A 454 14.23 10.59 19.49
CA LYS A 454 14.35 9.36 20.30
C LYS A 454 13.14 8.44 20.17
N LEU A 455 12.61 8.36 18.96
CA LEU A 455 11.43 7.59 18.60
C LEU A 455 11.86 6.30 17.90
N TRP A 456 11.31 5.17 18.30
CA TRP A 456 11.38 3.97 17.48
C TRP A 456 10.37 4.11 16.34
N ILE A 457 10.92 4.18 15.12
CA ILE A 457 10.17 4.22 13.88
C ILE A 457 10.68 3.09 13.01
N CYS A 458 9.77 2.23 12.56
CA CYS A 458 10.06 1.36 11.43
C CYS A 458 9.64 2.13 10.17
N TYR A 459 10.60 2.75 9.50
CA TYR A 459 10.35 3.19 8.13
C TYR A 459 10.22 1.92 7.29
N THR A 460 9.11 1.76 6.58
CA THR A 460 9.03 0.74 5.55
C THR A 460 10.13 1.04 4.55
N LYS A 461 11.13 0.16 4.46
CA LYS A 461 12.07 0.18 3.35
C LYS A 461 11.32 0.11 2.04
N ARG A 462 11.90 0.68 0.98
CA ARG A 462 11.31 0.58 -0.36
C ARG A 462 11.09 -0.90 -0.67
N LEU A 463 9.94 -1.20 -1.25
CA LEU A 463 9.39 -2.55 -1.45
C LEU A 463 10.29 -3.53 -2.24
N GLU A 464 11.38 -3.05 -2.82
CA GLU A 464 12.45 -3.81 -3.50
C GLU A 464 13.47 -4.42 -2.53
N GLU A 465 13.55 -3.91 -1.29
CA GLU A 465 14.43 -4.39 -0.22
C GLU A 465 13.73 -5.45 0.68
N TRP A 466 12.53 -5.89 0.29
CA TRP A 466 11.68 -6.80 1.07
C TRP A 466 11.98 -8.28 0.87
N ASP A 467 13.25 -8.63 0.69
CA ASP A 467 13.71 -9.99 0.95
C ASP A 467 13.99 -10.10 2.46
N HIS A 468 12.93 -10.33 3.25
CA HIS A 468 13.02 -10.67 4.68
C HIS A 468 14.12 -9.97 5.48
N GLU A 469 14.27 -8.65 5.38
CA GLU A 469 15.21 -7.98 6.27
C GLU A 469 14.66 -8.03 7.70
N PRO A 470 15.38 -8.68 8.63
CA PRO A 470 14.87 -8.93 9.97
C PRO A 470 15.03 -7.65 10.80
N TYR A 471 14.12 -6.68 10.63
CA TYR A 471 13.90 -5.53 11.53
C TYR A 471 15.14 -4.71 11.99
N ILE A 472 16.26 -4.80 11.27
CA ILE A 472 17.54 -4.10 11.57
C ILE A 472 17.61 -2.73 10.93
#